data_AF-A0A9D7QNZ0-F1
#
_entry.id   AF-A0A9D7QNZ0-F1
#
_cell.length_a   1.000
_cell.length_b   1.000
_cell.length_c   1.000
_cell.angle_alpha   90.00
_cell.angle_beta   90.00
_cell.angle_gamma   90.00
#
_symmetry.space_group_name_H-M   'P 1'
#
loop_
_entity.id
_entity.type
_entity.pdbx_description
1 polymer ?
#
loop_
_entity_poly.entity_id
_entity_poly.type
_entity_poly.pdbx_seq_one_letter_code
_entity_poly.pdbx_strand_id
1 'polypeptide(L)'
;MLEKFQSLTKVSQRLIIVTSVLLLYGYLCRLLGLYFFWESKYIGWTLVAITVIFLLRERISFKKTQGKKTTSEKVGIGLMIFVFVIQSVLLVVTPKLDSYKIARQYLQIDKSVSKEVGEVTSIMLIPMGGFSSQTSSTGTTGQADLNFIVKGKEKFKDYNIQVVKQENSDWTIVNIK
;
A
#
# COMPACT_ATOMS: atom_id res chain seq x y z
N MET A 1 -5.00 32.30 -1.47
CA MET A 1 -5.09 30.82 -1.59
C MET A 1 -6.55 30.34 -1.56
N LEU A 2 -7.40 30.93 -0.69
CA LEU A 2 -8.85 30.65 -0.60
C LEU A 2 -9.66 30.95 -1.88
N GLU A 3 -9.35 32.00 -2.64
CA GLU A 3 -10.08 32.32 -3.88
C GLU A 3 -9.96 31.22 -4.97
N LYS A 4 -8.79 30.58 -5.08
CA LYS A 4 -8.60 29.43 -6.00
C LYS A 4 -9.39 28.20 -5.58
N PHE A 5 -9.78 28.11 -4.30
CA PHE A 5 -10.59 27.02 -3.78
C PHE A 5 -12.07 27.19 -4.13
N GLN A 6 -12.54 28.43 -4.25
CA GLN A 6 -13.92 28.73 -4.64
C GLN A 6 -14.20 28.38 -6.12
N SER A 7 -13.17 28.32 -6.97
CA SER A 7 -13.32 27.89 -8.37
C SER A 7 -13.41 26.37 -8.59
N LEU A 8 -13.27 25.56 -7.53
CA LEU A 8 -13.39 24.10 -7.62
C LEU A 8 -14.86 23.66 -7.62
N THR A 9 -15.17 22.51 -8.24
CA THR A 9 -16.53 21.98 -8.13
C THR A 9 -16.83 21.58 -6.68
N LYS A 10 -18.11 21.62 -6.32
CA LYS A 10 -18.60 21.13 -5.01
C LYS A 10 -18.19 19.67 -4.74
N VAL A 11 -18.02 18.87 -5.79
CA VAL A 11 -17.59 17.46 -5.68
C VAL A 11 -16.12 17.38 -5.27
N SER A 12 -15.23 18.10 -5.93
CA SER A 12 -13.81 18.13 -5.60
C SER A 12 -13.55 18.67 -4.18
N GLN A 13 -14.28 19.71 -3.78
CA GLN A 13 -14.20 20.23 -2.40
C GLN A 13 -14.61 19.17 -1.36
N ARG A 14 -15.72 18.47 -1.58
CA ARG A 14 -16.16 17.37 -0.70
C ARG A 14 -15.13 16.24 -0.66
N LEU A 15 -14.56 15.85 -1.80
CA LEU A 15 -13.52 14.81 -1.85
C LEU A 15 -12.29 15.20 -1.06
N ILE A 16 -11.81 16.45 -1.17
CA ILE A 16 -10.67 16.93 -0.38
C ILE A 16 -10.97 16.86 1.12
N ILE A 17 -12.14 17.35 1.54
CA ILE A 17 -12.53 17.35 2.96
C ILE A 17 -12.61 15.91 3.48
N VAL A 18 -13.36 15.04 2.80
CA VAL A 18 -13.53 13.63 3.19
C VAL A 18 -12.18 12.91 3.28
N THR A 19 -11.33 13.09 2.26
CA THR A 19 -10.01 12.46 2.24
C THR A 19 -9.10 12.97 3.36
N SER A 20 -9.14 14.28 3.64
CA SER A 20 -8.35 14.89 4.71
C SER A 20 -8.79 14.39 6.09
N VAL A 21 -10.11 14.34 6.33
CA VAL A 21 -10.68 13.80 7.58
C VAL A 21 -10.32 12.33 7.75
N LEU A 22 -10.41 11.53 6.68
CA LEU A 22 -10.12 10.09 6.74
C LEU A 22 -8.63 9.81 6.98
N LEU A 23 -7.73 10.59 6.37
CA LEU A 23 -6.30 10.50 6.66
C LEU A 23 -5.99 10.90 8.11
N LEU A 24 -6.51 12.03 8.58
CA LEU A 24 -6.32 12.48 9.96
C LEU A 24 -6.82 11.43 10.95
N TYR A 25 -8.02 10.90 10.71
CA TYR A 25 -8.58 9.82 11.51
C TYR A 25 -7.70 8.56 11.49
N GLY A 26 -7.20 8.16 10.32
CA GLY A 26 -6.33 7.00 10.20
C GLY A 26 -5.00 7.15 10.94
N TYR A 27 -4.39 8.34 10.90
CA TYR A 27 -3.19 8.64 11.69
C TYR A 27 -3.47 8.67 13.20
N LEU A 28 -4.58 9.28 13.63
CA LEU A 28 -4.98 9.30 15.04
C LEU A 28 -5.27 7.90 15.58
N CYS A 29 -5.95 7.05 14.82
CA CYS A 29 -6.21 5.66 15.20
C CYS A 29 -4.90 4.88 15.40
N ARG A 30 -3.90 5.08 14.53
CA ARG A 30 -2.57 4.46 14.72
C ARG A 30 -1.84 5.01 15.94
N LEU A 31 -1.91 6.31 16.16
CA LEU A 31 -1.29 6.95 17.33
C LEU A 31 -1.88 6.43 18.65
N LEU A 32 -3.20 6.22 18.68
CA LEU A 32 -3.94 5.75 19.85
C LEU A 32 -4.01 4.21 19.95
N GLY A 33 -3.50 3.46 18.97
CA GLY A 33 -3.58 2.00 18.94
C GLY A 33 -4.99 1.43 18.76
N LEU A 34 -5.92 2.21 18.18
CA LEU A 34 -7.31 1.78 17.98
C LEU A 34 -7.40 0.72 16.87
N TYR A 35 -7.92 -0.44 17.23
CA TYR A 35 -8.04 -1.61 16.35
C TYR A 35 -9.02 -1.45 15.20
N PHE A 36 -9.98 -0.52 15.28
CA PHE A 36 -11.16 -0.56 14.42
C PHE A 36 -10.92 -0.12 12.96
N PHE A 37 -9.82 0.54 12.64
CA PHE A 37 -9.65 1.14 11.30
C PHE A 37 -8.19 1.25 10.83
N TRP A 38 -7.41 0.16 10.90
CA TRP A 38 -5.98 0.16 10.56
C TRP A 38 -5.68 0.27 9.06
N GLU A 39 -6.60 -0.19 8.20
CA GLU A 39 -6.50 -0.11 6.72
C GLU A 39 -6.68 1.31 6.19
N SER A 40 -7.21 2.20 7.03
CA SER A 40 -7.55 3.59 6.71
C SER A 40 -6.40 4.40 6.14
N LYS A 41 -5.16 4.12 6.54
CA LYS A 41 -3.98 4.80 5.98
C LYS A 41 -3.86 4.52 4.48
N TYR A 42 -3.92 3.25 4.08
CA TYR A 42 -3.80 2.85 2.68
C TYR A 42 -5.02 3.27 1.86
N ILE A 43 -6.22 3.06 2.40
CA ILE A 43 -7.47 3.52 1.77
C ILE A 43 -7.45 5.05 1.60
N GLY A 44 -6.98 5.79 2.60
CA GLY A 44 -6.86 7.25 2.58
C GLY A 44 -5.91 7.73 1.50
N TRP A 45 -4.73 7.10 1.34
CA TRP A 45 -3.80 7.43 0.25
C TRP A 45 -4.38 7.13 -1.14
N THR A 46 -5.13 6.03 -1.29
CA THR A 46 -5.87 5.74 -2.53
C THR A 46 -6.91 6.82 -2.82
N LEU A 47 -7.66 7.26 -1.82
CA LEU A 47 -8.62 8.36 -1.95
C LEU A 47 -7.96 9.69 -2.29
N VAL A 48 -6.76 9.98 -1.76
CA VAL A 48 -5.95 11.15 -2.16
C VAL A 48 -5.64 11.07 -3.65
N ALA A 49 -5.10 9.95 -4.12
CA ALA A 49 -4.74 9.79 -5.53
C ALA A 49 -5.97 9.95 -6.45
N ILE A 50 -7.12 9.37 -6.07
CA ILE A 50 -8.39 9.58 -6.78
C ILE A 50 -8.77 11.06 -6.78
N THR A 51 -8.72 11.73 -5.63
CA THR A 51 -9.03 13.17 -5.50
C THR A 51 -8.14 14.01 -6.41
N VAL A 52 -6.84 13.71 -6.48
CA VAL A 52 -5.90 14.40 -7.37
C VAL A 52 -6.26 14.16 -8.84
N ILE A 53 -6.66 12.94 -9.24
CA ILE A 53 -7.14 12.66 -10.60
C ILE A 53 -8.36 13.54 -10.94
N PHE A 54 -9.34 13.64 -10.04
CA PHE A 54 -10.52 14.49 -10.24
C PHE A 54 -10.12 15.97 -10.38
N LEU A 55 -9.23 16.47 -9.54
CA LEU A 55 -8.72 17.85 -9.61
C LEU A 55 -7.99 18.12 -10.93
N LEU A 56 -7.14 17.20 -11.39
CA LEU A 56 -6.46 17.32 -12.67
C LEU A 56 -7.47 17.30 -13.83
N ARG A 57 -8.50 16.45 -13.77
CA ARG A 57 -9.55 16.38 -14.78
C ARG A 57 -10.34 17.69 -14.87
N GLU A 58 -10.71 18.29 -13.73
CA GLU A 58 -11.35 19.61 -13.70
C GLU A 58 -10.45 20.68 -14.31
N ARG A 59 -9.16 20.68 -13.93
CA ARG A 59 -8.17 21.61 -14.48
C ARG A 59 -8.01 21.48 -16.00
N ILE A 60 -8.07 20.25 -16.54
CA ILE A 60 -8.07 20.02 -18.00
C ILE A 60 -9.28 20.68 -18.63
N SER A 61 -10.47 20.51 -18.07
CA SER A 61 -11.71 21.11 -18.58
C SER A 61 -11.62 22.64 -18.62
N PHE A 62 -11.15 23.24 -17.51
CA PHE A 62 -10.96 24.70 -17.41
C PHE A 62 -9.89 25.25 -18.36
N LYS A 63 -8.76 24.56 -18.53
CA LYS A 63 -7.72 24.99 -19.49
C LYS A 63 -8.20 24.88 -20.93
N LYS A 64 -9.04 23.88 -21.24
CA LYS A 64 -9.61 23.68 -22.58
C LYS A 64 -10.51 24.84 -22.98
N THR A 65 -11.32 25.37 -22.06
CA THR A 65 -12.16 26.55 -22.35
C THR A 65 -11.34 27.83 -22.55
N GLN A 66 -10.12 27.88 -22.01
CA GLN A 66 -9.16 28.99 -22.21
C GLN A 66 -8.20 28.80 -23.39
N GLY A 67 -8.33 27.74 -24.19
CA GLY A 67 -7.41 27.44 -25.29
C GLY A 67 -5.97 27.11 -24.85
N LYS A 68 -5.76 26.75 -23.58
CA LYS A 68 -4.43 26.46 -23.02
C LYS A 68 -4.05 24.98 -23.17
N LYS A 69 -2.75 24.70 -23.23
CA LYS A 69 -2.21 23.33 -23.29
C LYS A 69 -2.50 22.56 -21.99
N THR A 70 -2.93 21.31 -22.12
CA THR A 70 -3.34 20.39 -21.03
C THR A 70 -2.42 19.18 -20.88
N THR A 71 -1.27 19.19 -21.55
CA THR A 71 -0.37 18.03 -21.65
C THR A 71 0.13 17.58 -20.28
N SER A 72 0.52 18.50 -19.40
CA SER A 72 1.04 18.17 -18.07
C SER A 72 0.01 17.47 -17.18
N GLU A 73 -1.26 17.92 -17.22
CA GLU A 73 -2.33 17.27 -16.44
C GLU A 73 -2.64 15.86 -16.95
N LYS A 74 -2.63 15.66 -18.28
CA LYS A 74 -2.84 14.34 -18.89
C LYS A 74 -1.72 13.37 -18.52
N VAL A 75 -0.46 13.83 -18.56
CA VAL A 75 0.70 13.03 -18.13
C VAL A 75 0.58 12.67 -16.65
N GLY A 76 0.18 13.61 -15.79
CA GLY A 76 -0.05 13.33 -14.37
C GLY A 76 -1.12 12.28 -14.11
N ILE A 77 -2.26 12.35 -14.81
CA ILE A 77 -3.31 11.32 -14.72
C ILE A 77 -2.79 9.97 -15.22
N GLY A 78 -2.11 9.95 -16.37
CA GLY A 78 -1.53 8.73 -16.93
C GLY A 78 -0.56 8.05 -15.97
N LEU A 79 0.33 8.82 -15.33
CA LEU A 79 1.26 8.31 -14.33
C LEU A 79 0.54 7.70 -13.12
N MET A 80 -0.50 8.35 -12.59
CA MET A 80 -1.26 7.81 -11.46
C MET A 80 -2.00 6.52 -11.81
N ILE A 81 -2.62 6.45 -12.99
CA ILE A 81 -3.28 5.22 -13.46
C ILE A 81 -2.24 4.10 -13.61
N PHE A 82 -1.07 4.41 -14.17
CA PHE A 82 0.02 3.45 -14.31
C PHE A 82 0.48 2.89 -12.96
N VAL A 83 0.64 3.74 -11.94
CA VAL A 83 0.94 3.30 -10.57
C VAL A 83 -0.13 2.37 -10.01
N PHE A 84 -1.42 2.68 -10.21
CA PHE A 84 -2.51 1.81 -9.78
C PHE A 84 -2.49 0.44 -10.47
N VAL A 85 -2.16 0.40 -11.77
CA VAL A 85 -2.01 -0.85 -12.51
C VAL A 85 -0.87 -1.68 -11.93
N ILE A 86 0.31 -1.09 -11.70
CA ILE A 86 1.44 -1.80 -11.06
C ILE A 86 1.04 -2.35 -9.70
N GLN A 87 0.41 -1.54 -8.84
CA GLN A 87 -0.03 -1.99 -7.53
C GLN A 87 -1.04 -3.15 -7.60
N SER A 88 -1.98 -3.09 -8.55
CA SER A 88 -2.96 -4.16 -8.77
C SER A 88 -2.28 -5.46 -9.21
N VAL A 89 -1.29 -5.38 -10.10
CA VAL A 89 -0.50 -6.54 -10.53
C VAL A 89 0.26 -7.13 -9.35
N LEU A 90 0.93 -6.30 -8.53
CA LEU A 90 1.64 -6.78 -7.35
C LEU A 90 0.71 -7.48 -6.36
N LEU A 91 -0.48 -6.92 -6.08
CA LEU A 91 -1.46 -7.54 -5.19
C LEU A 91 -1.95 -8.91 -5.68
N VAL A 92 -1.99 -9.15 -7.00
CA VAL A 92 -2.41 -10.43 -7.59
C VAL A 92 -1.27 -11.43 -7.69
N VAL A 93 -0.06 -10.97 -8.00
CA VAL A 93 1.11 -11.82 -8.24
C VAL A 93 1.80 -12.21 -6.95
N THR A 94 1.99 -11.28 -6.01
CA THR A 94 2.78 -11.55 -4.80
C THR A 94 2.25 -12.70 -3.93
N PRO A 95 0.92 -12.87 -3.74
CA PRO A 95 0.39 -14.02 -2.99
C PRO A 95 0.74 -15.39 -3.57
N LYS A 96 1.14 -15.44 -4.85
CA LYS A 96 1.53 -16.68 -5.54
C LYS A 96 2.99 -17.06 -5.30
N LEU A 97 3.83 -16.13 -4.82
CA LEU A 97 5.25 -16.35 -4.57
C LEU A 97 5.46 -17.24 -3.34
N ASP A 98 6.44 -18.12 -3.38
CA ASP A 98 6.73 -19.03 -2.26
C ASP A 98 7.30 -18.30 -1.04
N SER A 99 8.06 -17.22 -1.28
CA SER A 99 8.52 -16.30 -0.23
C SER A 99 7.36 -15.75 0.60
N TYR A 100 6.25 -15.39 -0.05
CA TYR A 100 5.04 -14.92 0.63
C TYR A 100 4.38 -16.03 1.44
N LYS A 101 4.24 -17.24 0.87
CA LYS A 101 3.60 -18.36 1.57
C LYS A 101 4.34 -18.73 2.85
N ILE A 102 5.68 -18.79 2.79
CA ILE A 102 6.53 -19.12 3.93
C ILE A 102 6.46 -18.05 5.02
N ALA A 103 6.57 -16.77 4.64
CA ALA A 103 6.44 -15.67 5.59
C ALA A 103 5.03 -15.64 6.24
N ARG A 104 3.98 -15.86 5.46
CA ARG A 104 2.60 -15.92 5.97
C ARG A 104 2.40 -17.09 6.94
N GLN A 105 2.90 -18.28 6.59
CA GLN A 105 2.79 -19.46 7.44
C GLN A 105 3.52 -19.26 8.77
N TYR A 106 4.72 -18.67 8.72
CA TYR A 106 5.46 -18.32 9.93
C TYR A 106 4.66 -17.38 10.84
N LEU A 107 4.11 -16.30 10.28
CA LEU A 107 3.28 -15.35 11.04
C LEU A 107 2.03 -15.97 11.67
N GLN A 108 1.50 -17.06 11.10
CA GLN A 108 0.33 -17.76 11.65
C GLN A 108 0.67 -18.71 12.81
N ILE A 109 1.86 -19.32 12.78
CA ILE A 109 2.23 -20.41 13.70
C ILE A 109 3.11 -19.90 14.85
N ASP A 110 3.85 -18.81 14.63
CA ASP A 110 4.83 -18.33 15.59
C ASP A 110 4.16 -17.82 16.89
N LYS A 111 4.63 -18.36 18.02
CA LYS A 111 4.10 -18.03 19.35
C LYS A 111 4.46 -16.61 19.78
N SER A 112 5.58 -16.06 19.32
CA SER A 112 5.96 -14.68 19.65
C SER A 112 5.00 -13.69 18.99
N VAL A 113 4.64 -13.92 17.73
CA VAL A 113 3.62 -13.14 17.01
C VAL A 113 2.28 -13.24 17.72
N SER A 114 1.84 -14.46 18.07
CA SER A 114 0.57 -14.68 18.77
C SER A 114 0.54 -14.05 20.17
N LYS A 115 1.67 -14.02 20.89
CA LYS A 115 1.79 -13.34 22.18
C LYS A 115 1.65 -11.83 22.05
N GLU A 116 2.05 -11.28 20.90
CA GLU A 116 1.97 -9.85 20.66
C GLU A 116 0.58 -9.42 20.20
N VAL A 117 -0.01 -10.04 19.18
CA VAL A 117 -1.27 -9.56 18.59
C VAL A 117 -2.51 -10.34 19.06
N GLY A 118 -2.32 -11.42 19.81
CA GLY A 118 -3.35 -12.43 20.09
C GLY A 118 -3.47 -13.45 18.95
N GLU A 119 -4.54 -14.25 18.98
CA GLU A 119 -4.84 -15.21 17.91
C GLU A 119 -4.94 -14.50 16.55
N VAL A 120 -4.12 -14.91 15.58
CA VAL A 120 -4.01 -14.26 14.26
C VAL A 120 -5.27 -14.53 13.44
N THR A 121 -6.03 -13.46 13.16
CA THR A 121 -7.29 -13.52 12.39
C THR A 121 -7.10 -13.19 10.91
N SER A 122 -6.17 -12.29 10.59
CA SER A 122 -5.91 -11.84 9.23
C SER A 122 -4.47 -11.39 9.06
N ILE A 123 -3.94 -11.59 7.86
CA ILE A 123 -2.60 -11.15 7.45
C ILE A 123 -2.77 -10.46 6.11
N MET A 124 -2.41 -9.19 6.04
CA MET A 124 -2.44 -8.39 4.82
C MET A 124 -1.02 -8.09 4.37
N LEU A 125 -0.72 -8.33 3.10
CA LEU A 125 0.54 -7.88 2.50
C LEU A 125 0.44 -6.40 2.13
N ILE A 126 1.46 -5.64 2.49
CA ILE A 126 1.71 -4.32 1.94
C ILE A 126 2.75 -4.50 0.83
N PRO A 127 2.43 -4.15 -0.44
CA PRO A 127 3.34 -4.32 -1.57
C PRO A 127 4.45 -3.25 -1.54
N MET A 128 5.25 -3.28 -0.48
CA MET A 128 6.42 -2.45 -0.22
C MET A 128 7.57 -3.38 0.15
N GLY A 129 8.78 -3.03 -0.30
CA GLY A 129 9.98 -3.84 -0.11
C GLY A 129 10.68 -4.14 -1.43
N GLY A 130 11.64 -5.06 -1.38
CA GLY A 130 12.42 -5.49 -2.53
C GLY A 130 12.29 -6.99 -2.74
N PHE A 131 12.32 -7.42 -4.00
CA PHE A 131 12.46 -8.83 -4.37
C PHE A 131 13.60 -8.93 -5.38
N SER A 132 14.61 -9.73 -5.07
CA SER A 132 15.68 -10.08 -5.98
C SER A 132 15.76 -11.60 -6.10
N SER A 133 15.96 -12.10 -7.30
CA SER A 133 16.20 -13.50 -7.57
C SER A 133 17.23 -13.60 -8.68
N GLN A 134 18.21 -14.48 -8.51
CA GLN A 134 19.25 -14.74 -9.48
C GLN A 134 19.31 -16.25 -9.72
N THR A 135 19.26 -16.64 -10.99
CA THR A 135 19.40 -18.04 -11.41
C THR A 135 20.77 -18.22 -12.04
N SER A 136 21.56 -19.14 -11.51
CA SER A 136 22.87 -19.57 -12.00
C SER A 136 22.81 -21.04 -12.43
N SER A 137 23.93 -21.56 -12.95
CA SER A 137 24.09 -23.00 -13.23
C SER A 137 24.04 -23.88 -11.97
N THR A 138 24.31 -23.29 -10.80
CA THR A 138 24.37 -23.98 -9.50
C THR A 138 23.05 -23.96 -8.74
N GLY A 139 22.10 -23.08 -9.12
CA GLY A 139 20.77 -23.03 -8.53
C GLY A 139 20.09 -21.67 -8.67
N THR A 140 19.04 -21.46 -7.88
CA THR A 140 18.38 -20.15 -7.77
C THR A 140 18.58 -19.60 -6.37
N THR A 141 19.17 -18.41 -6.29
CA THR A 141 19.25 -17.61 -5.06
C THR A 141 18.25 -16.47 -5.11
N GLY A 142 17.85 -15.98 -3.95
CA GLY A 142 16.95 -14.83 -3.90
C GLY A 142 16.82 -14.24 -2.51
N GLN A 143 16.35 -13.00 -2.47
CA GLN A 143 16.05 -12.29 -1.25
C GLN A 143 14.74 -11.52 -1.45
N ALA A 144 13.88 -11.55 -0.44
CA ALA A 144 12.69 -10.73 -0.41
C ALA A 144 12.55 -10.03 0.93
N ASP A 145 12.14 -8.77 0.86
CA ASP A 145 11.73 -7.96 2.00
C ASP A 145 10.21 -7.75 1.87
N LEU A 146 9.47 -8.33 2.81
CA LEU A 146 8.02 -8.39 2.78
C LEU A 146 7.43 -7.67 3.99
N ASN A 147 6.55 -6.70 3.74
CA ASN A 147 5.86 -5.96 4.78
C ASN A 147 4.44 -6.49 4.97
N PHE A 148 4.13 -6.92 6.18
CA PHE A 148 2.83 -7.48 6.54
C PHE A 148 2.16 -6.62 7.61
N ILE A 149 0.83 -6.58 7.56
CA ILE A 149 0.01 -6.16 8.69
C ILE A 149 -0.66 -7.41 9.22
N VAL A 150 -0.32 -7.78 10.45
CA VAL A 150 -0.89 -8.94 11.13
C VAL A 150 -1.92 -8.44 12.11
N LYS A 151 -3.14 -8.93 11.93
CA LYS A 151 -4.29 -8.62 12.79
C LYS A 151 -4.58 -9.82 13.65
N GLY A 152 -4.31 -9.69 14.95
CA GLY A 152 -4.75 -10.67 15.93
C GLY A 152 -6.02 -10.22 16.65
N LYS A 153 -6.49 -11.02 17.60
CA LYS A 153 -7.71 -10.75 18.39
C LYS A 153 -7.60 -9.49 19.26
N GLU A 154 -6.40 -9.15 19.71
CA GLU A 154 -6.18 -8.06 20.67
C GLU A 154 -5.76 -6.76 19.99
N LYS A 155 -4.83 -6.84 19.02
CA LYS A 155 -4.34 -5.69 18.26
C LYS A 155 -3.85 -6.08 16.88
N PHE A 156 -3.44 -5.08 16.10
CA PHE A 156 -2.70 -5.29 14.86
C PHE A 156 -1.26 -4.80 15.03
N LYS A 157 -0.32 -5.35 14.25
CA LYS A 157 1.06 -4.90 14.19
C LYS A 157 1.60 -5.02 12.77
N ASP A 158 2.41 -4.05 12.38
CA ASP A 158 3.16 -4.05 11.12
C ASP A 158 4.45 -4.89 11.36
N TYR A 159 4.70 -5.89 10.51
CA TYR A 159 5.89 -6.74 10.55
C TYR A 159 6.66 -6.64 9.24
N ASN A 160 7.97 -6.51 9.32
CA ASN A 160 8.87 -6.57 8.18
C ASN A 160 9.66 -7.89 8.23
N ILE A 161 9.43 -8.77 7.25
CA ILE A 161 10.05 -10.10 7.19
C ILE A 161 11.01 -10.16 6.02
N GLN A 162 12.26 -10.46 6.34
CA GLN A 162 13.29 -10.75 5.36
C GLN A 162 13.41 -12.25 5.16
N VAL A 163 13.21 -12.70 3.92
CA VAL A 163 13.40 -14.09 3.52
C VAL A 163 14.53 -14.21 2.50
N VAL A 164 15.28 -15.30 2.59
CA VAL A 164 16.41 -15.60 1.70
C VAL A 164 16.30 -17.02 1.19
N LYS A 165 16.67 -17.23 -0.07
CA LYS A 165 16.82 -18.53 -0.70
C LYS A 165 18.28 -18.71 -1.08
N GLN A 166 18.93 -19.73 -0.52
CA GLN A 166 20.27 -20.15 -0.91
C GLN A 166 20.18 -21.16 -2.07
N GLU A 167 21.31 -21.43 -2.73
CA GLU A 167 21.39 -22.41 -3.80
C GLU A 167 20.87 -23.78 -3.32
N ASN A 168 19.95 -24.37 -4.08
CA ASN A 168 19.35 -25.69 -3.80
C ASN A 168 18.65 -25.81 -2.43
N SER A 169 18.19 -24.70 -1.86
CA SER A 169 17.41 -24.67 -0.61
C SER A 169 16.03 -24.05 -0.82
N ASP A 170 15.12 -24.28 0.13
CA ASP A 170 13.86 -23.56 0.21
C ASP A 170 14.06 -22.15 0.80
N TRP A 171 13.05 -21.28 0.66
CA TRP A 171 13.10 -19.96 1.29
C TRP A 171 13.11 -20.10 2.82
N THR A 172 13.95 -19.31 3.47
CA THR A 172 14.09 -19.28 4.94
C THR A 172 13.96 -17.86 5.44
N ILE A 173 13.44 -17.72 6.67
CA ILE A 173 13.30 -16.42 7.33
C ILE A 173 14.62 -16.08 8.02
N VAL A 174 15.18 -14.93 7.69
CA VAL A 174 16.47 -14.47 8.24
C VAL A 174 16.26 -13.39 9.29
N ASN A 175 15.26 -12.53 9.12
CA ASN A 175 15.03 -11.41 10.03
C ASN A 175 13.55 -11.02 10.11
N ILE A 176 13.14 -10.54 11.28
CA ILE A 176 11.80 -10.03 11.55
C ILE A 176 11.98 -8.73 12.34
N LYS A 177 11.39 -7.64 11.85
CA LYS A 177 11.35 -6.35 12.53
C LYS A 177 9.93 -5.89 12.76
#